data_AF-A0A6M8WI22-F1
#
_entry.id   AF-A0A6M8WI22-F1
#
_cell.length_a   1.000
_cell.length_b   1.000
_cell.length_c   1.000
_cell.angle_alpha   90.00
_cell.angle_beta   90.00
_cell.angle_gamma   90.00
#
_symmetry.space_group_name_H-M   'P 1'
#
loop_
_entity.id
_entity.type
_entity.pdbx_description
1 polymer ?
#
loop_
_entity_poly.entity_id
_entity_poly.type
_entity_poly.pdbx_seq_one_letter_code
_entity_poly.pdbx_strand_id
1 'polypeptide(L)'
;MPISKEDVAVMVFRRVAIGDPAKFGNDRRLLDVLRSMDGKHTLGEVSAILGLSLNETATATAQLRKLQFIELCGTRPEVLTPLDSQFLDTLNSEMALAVGPFSVVLIEDTASDLGYNPNNLPRYCIRPLIDNLASAIENPEKRTRFLDAMNKLAEQHS
;
A
#
# COMPACT_ATOMS: atom_id res chain seq x y z
N MET A 1 -1.18 -20.89 -10.15
CA MET A 1 -0.09 -21.56 -9.39
C MET A 1 -0.49 -21.61 -7.92
N PRO A 2 -0.24 -22.71 -7.19
CA PRO A 2 -0.36 -22.69 -5.74
C PRO A 2 0.75 -21.80 -5.15
N ILE A 3 0.38 -20.90 -4.24
CA ILE A 3 1.33 -20.02 -3.54
C ILE A 3 2.14 -20.92 -2.59
N SER A 4 3.46 -20.96 -2.75
CA SER A 4 4.35 -21.75 -1.90
C SER A 4 4.53 -21.11 -0.52
N LYS A 5 5.08 -21.85 0.46
CA LYS A 5 5.37 -21.27 1.78
C LYS A 5 6.42 -20.17 1.69
N GLU A 6 7.38 -20.34 0.79
CA GLU A 6 8.40 -19.36 0.47
C GLU A 6 7.79 -18.07 -0.09
N ASP A 7 6.79 -18.19 -0.98
CA ASP A 7 6.06 -17.03 -1.53
C ASP A 7 5.27 -16.28 -0.45
N VAL A 8 4.62 -17.00 0.47
CA VAL A 8 3.88 -16.39 1.60
C VAL A 8 4.83 -15.66 2.55
N ALA A 9 6.00 -16.22 2.83
CA ALA A 9 6.95 -15.69 3.80
C ALA A 9 7.48 -14.30 3.42
N VAL A 10 7.52 -13.97 2.12
CA VAL A 10 7.99 -12.66 1.62
C VAL A 10 6.88 -11.64 1.43
N MET A 11 5.61 -12.00 1.63
CA MET A 11 4.50 -11.06 1.50
C MET A 11 4.48 -10.04 2.61
N VAL A 12 4.16 -8.80 2.27
CA VAL A 12 4.04 -7.67 3.19
C VAL A 12 2.59 -7.19 3.19
N PHE A 13 2.03 -6.93 4.36
CA PHE A 13 0.66 -6.45 4.53
C PHE A 13 0.64 -5.18 5.38
N ARG A 14 -0.33 -4.31 5.13
CA ARG A 14 -0.60 -3.13 5.96
C ARG A 14 -2.03 -3.10 6.45
N ARG A 15 -2.25 -2.42 7.57
CA ARG A 15 -3.57 -2.10 8.10
C ARG A 15 -4.31 -1.13 7.20
N VAL A 16 -5.62 -1.34 7.07
CA VAL A 16 -6.55 -0.41 6.42
C VAL A 16 -7.41 0.24 7.51
N ALA A 17 -7.70 1.54 7.38
CA ALA A 17 -8.47 2.32 8.36
C ALA A 17 -9.97 1.97 8.44
N ILE A 18 -10.42 0.90 7.76
CA ILE A 18 -11.83 0.58 7.58
C ILE A 18 -12.12 -0.81 8.13
N GLY A 19 -12.80 -0.85 9.27
CA GLY A 19 -13.54 -2.01 9.71
C GLY A 19 -14.06 -1.85 11.13
N ASP A 20 -15.15 -2.56 11.44
CA ASP A 20 -15.80 -2.53 12.74
C ASP A 20 -15.00 -3.38 13.76
N PRO A 21 -14.35 -2.77 14.76
CA PRO A 21 -13.54 -3.50 15.75
C PRO A 21 -14.32 -4.59 16.50
N ALA A 22 -15.65 -4.53 16.52
CA ALA A 22 -16.49 -5.57 17.12
C ALA A 22 -16.39 -6.92 16.37
N LYS A 23 -15.95 -6.93 15.11
CA LYS A 23 -15.86 -8.15 14.27
C LYS A 23 -14.73 -9.11 14.66
N PHE A 24 -13.76 -8.67 15.47
CA PHE A 24 -12.64 -9.51 15.92
C PHE A 24 -12.88 -10.20 17.25
N GLY A 25 -13.94 -9.80 17.98
CA GLY A 25 -14.13 -10.21 19.37
C GLY A 25 -12.88 -9.96 20.23
N ASN A 26 -12.54 -10.94 21.06
CA ASN A 26 -11.35 -10.94 21.93
C ASN A 26 -10.23 -11.88 21.40
N ASP A 27 -10.16 -12.16 20.08
CA ASP A 27 -9.07 -12.98 19.54
C ASP A 27 -7.74 -12.22 19.59
N ARG A 28 -7.01 -12.44 20.69
CA ARG A 28 -5.74 -11.78 20.97
C ARG A 28 -4.70 -12.03 19.88
N ARG A 29 -4.68 -13.24 19.30
CA ARG A 29 -3.75 -13.58 18.21
C ARG A 29 -4.07 -12.78 16.95
N LEU A 30 -5.35 -12.68 16.60
CA LEU A 30 -5.78 -11.91 15.43
C LEU A 30 -5.43 -10.42 15.59
N LEU A 31 -5.59 -9.87 16.80
CA LEU A 31 -5.21 -8.50 17.14
C LEU A 31 -3.69 -8.27 17.16
N ASP A 32 -2.91 -9.24 17.61
CA ASP A 32 -1.44 -9.17 17.61
C ASP A 32 -0.89 -9.19 16.18
N VAL A 33 -1.43 -10.08 15.34
CA VAL A 33 -1.11 -10.13 13.91
C VAL A 33 -1.51 -8.82 13.23
N LEU A 34 -2.73 -8.31 13.45
CA LEU A 34 -3.20 -7.05 12.89
C LEU A 34 -2.29 -5.88 13.26
N ARG A 35 -1.90 -5.76 14.54
CA ARG A 35 -1.02 -4.70 15.02
C ARG A 35 0.38 -4.74 14.40
N SER A 36 0.83 -5.93 14.02
CA SER A 36 2.14 -6.16 13.40
C SER A 36 2.14 -5.90 11.89
N MET A 37 0.97 -5.70 11.26
CA MET A 37 0.88 -5.34 9.83
C MET A 37 1.11 -3.83 9.64
N ASP A 38 2.35 -3.49 9.33
CA ASP A 38 2.82 -2.11 9.21
C ASP A 38 3.18 -1.71 7.77
N GLY A 39 3.02 -2.62 6.80
CA GLY A 39 3.42 -2.39 5.41
C GLY A 39 4.94 -2.46 5.18
N LYS A 40 5.71 -2.94 6.15
CA LYS A 40 7.18 -3.00 6.09
C LYS A 40 7.70 -4.41 6.35
N HIS A 41 7.18 -5.09 7.37
CA HIS A 41 7.60 -6.44 7.72
C HIS A 41 6.90 -7.50 6.87
N THR A 42 7.64 -8.55 6.50
CA THR A 42 7.04 -9.70 5.82
C THR A 42 6.28 -10.60 6.78
N LEU A 43 5.40 -11.45 6.26
CA LEU A 43 4.72 -12.47 7.09
C LEU A 43 5.72 -13.40 7.80
N GLY A 44 6.87 -13.69 7.17
CA GLY A 44 7.95 -14.43 7.82
C GLY A 44 8.50 -13.67 9.04
N GLU A 45 8.81 -12.39 8.89
CA GLU A 45 9.29 -11.53 9.97
C GLU A 45 8.24 -11.37 11.08
N VAL A 46 6.97 -11.12 10.72
CA VAL A 46 5.84 -11.04 11.67
C VAL A 46 5.68 -12.35 12.44
N SER A 47 5.79 -13.50 11.78
CA SER A 47 5.68 -14.81 12.45
C SER A 47 6.79 -15.01 13.48
N ALA A 48 8.02 -14.63 13.14
CA ALA A 48 9.17 -14.70 14.04
C ALA A 48 9.03 -13.75 15.24
N ILE A 49 8.57 -12.51 15.01
CA ILE A 49 8.37 -11.50 16.07
C ILE A 49 7.31 -11.95 17.08
N LEU A 50 6.21 -12.55 16.59
CA LEU A 50 5.09 -12.98 17.43
C LEU A 50 5.27 -14.39 18.02
N GLY A 51 6.36 -15.09 17.66
CA GLY A 51 6.59 -16.48 18.08
C GLY A 51 5.54 -17.46 17.53
N LEU A 52 4.92 -17.13 16.39
CA LEU A 52 3.91 -17.94 15.72
C LEU A 52 4.52 -18.74 14.57
N SER A 53 3.91 -19.87 14.20
CA SER A 53 4.27 -20.50 12.94
C SER A 53 3.81 -19.66 11.75
N LEU A 54 4.50 -19.80 10.60
CA LEU A 54 4.10 -19.14 9.36
C LEU A 54 2.67 -19.52 8.94
N ASN A 55 2.24 -20.76 9.22
CA ASN A 55 0.89 -21.21 8.91
C ASN A 55 -0.17 -20.52 9.78
N GLU A 56 0.08 -20.35 11.07
CA GLU A 56 -0.82 -19.61 11.97
C GLU A 56 -0.92 -18.15 11.57
N THR A 57 0.23 -17.54 11.24
CA THR A 57 0.32 -16.15 10.78
C THR A 57 -0.43 -15.97 9.45
N ALA A 58 -0.24 -16.88 8.48
CA ALA A 58 -0.95 -16.87 7.20
C ALA A 58 -2.46 -17.06 7.38
N THR A 59 -2.88 -17.94 8.30
CA THR A 59 -4.30 -18.17 8.61
C THR A 59 -4.95 -16.91 9.19
N ALA A 60 -4.30 -16.29 10.17
CA ALA A 60 -4.77 -15.03 10.76
C ALA A 60 -4.81 -13.89 9.71
N THR A 61 -3.79 -13.80 8.87
CA THR A 61 -3.72 -12.83 7.77
C THR A 61 -4.86 -13.03 6.77
N ALA A 62 -5.17 -14.27 6.38
CA ALA A 62 -6.28 -14.57 5.48
C ALA A 62 -7.64 -14.15 6.09
N GLN A 63 -7.82 -14.34 7.40
CA GLN A 63 -9.01 -13.87 8.11
C GLN A 63 -9.09 -12.34 8.14
N LEU A 64 -8.01 -11.64 8.51
CA LEU A 64 -7.95 -10.17 8.52
C LEU A 64 -8.24 -9.58 7.14
N ARG A 65 -7.69 -10.19 6.08
CA ARG A 65 -7.93 -9.79 4.70
C ARG A 65 -9.39 -9.99 4.28
N LYS A 66 -10.00 -11.14 4.65
CA LYS A 66 -11.44 -11.39 4.41
C LYS A 66 -12.32 -10.37 5.10
N LEU A 67 -11.90 -9.91 6.28
CA LEU A 67 -12.57 -8.88 7.06
C LEU A 67 -12.20 -7.45 6.63
N GLN A 68 -11.35 -7.29 5.61
CA GLN A 68 -10.90 -6.01 5.02
C GLN A 68 -10.11 -5.09 5.96
N PHE A 69 -9.52 -5.63 7.02
CA PHE A 69 -8.70 -4.83 7.94
C PHE A 69 -7.24 -4.69 7.52
N ILE A 70 -6.81 -5.52 6.57
CA ILE A 70 -5.48 -5.45 5.98
C ILE A 70 -5.56 -5.62 4.47
N GLU A 71 -4.56 -5.11 3.79
CA GLU A 71 -4.35 -5.32 2.37
C GLU A 71 -2.92 -5.77 2.08
N LEU A 72 -2.75 -6.49 0.97
CA LEU A 72 -1.45 -6.94 0.51
C LEU A 72 -0.72 -5.75 -0.11
N CYS A 73 0.45 -5.43 0.44
CA CYS A 73 1.37 -4.46 -0.14
C CYS A 73 2.18 -5.07 -1.29
N GLY A 74 2.40 -6.38 -1.29
CA GLY A 74 3.20 -7.06 -2.32
C GLY A 74 4.22 -7.97 -1.68
N THR A 75 5.28 -8.29 -2.40
CA THR A 75 6.44 -9.04 -1.87
C THR A 75 7.53 -8.09 -1.38
N ARG A 76 8.40 -8.52 -0.46
CA ARG A 76 9.53 -7.69 0.01
C ARG A 76 10.37 -7.08 -1.12
N PRO A 77 10.73 -7.82 -2.19
CA PRO A 77 11.39 -7.20 -3.34
C PRO A 77 10.60 -6.06 -3.97
N GLU A 78 9.29 -6.21 -4.17
CA GLU A 78 8.42 -5.15 -4.70
C GLU A 78 8.31 -3.95 -3.75
N VAL A 79 8.22 -4.21 -2.45
CA VAL A 79 8.19 -3.19 -1.39
C VAL A 79 9.50 -2.41 -1.31
N LEU A 80 10.62 -3.04 -1.67
CA LEU A 80 11.93 -2.40 -1.71
C LEU A 80 12.28 -1.81 -3.08
N THR A 81 11.52 -2.11 -4.13
CA THR A 81 11.78 -1.58 -5.48
C THR A 81 11.17 -0.18 -5.58
N PRO A 82 12.00 0.88 -5.67
CA PRO A 82 11.48 2.23 -5.79
C PRO A 82 10.85 2.46 -7.16
N LEU A 83 9.94 3.42 -7.20
CA LEU A 83 9.53 4.08 -8.43
C LEU A 83 10.74 4.76 -9.06
N ASP A 84 10.84 4.62 -10.37
CA ASP A 84 11.87 5.34 -11.12
C ASP A 84 11.54 6.83 -11.19
N SER A 85 12.59 7.63 -11.45
CA SER A 85 12.46 9.09 -11.55
C SER A 85 11.50 9.51 -12.66
N GLN A 86 11.43 8.75 -13.76
CA GLN A 86 10.52 9.04 -14.86
C GLN A 86 9.05 8.99 -14.43
N PHE A 87 8.69 8.00 -13.60
CA PHE A 87 7.35 7.93 -13.02
C PHE A 87 7.07 9.15 -12.15
N LEU A 88 8.00 9.50 -11.25
CA LEU A 88 7.84 10.63 -10.33
C LEU A 88 7.75 11.98 -11.07
N ASP A 89 8.56 12.18 -12.11
CA ASP A 89 8.55 13.38 -12.94
C ASP A 89 7.20 13.53 -13.68
N THR A 90 6.67 12.41 -14.18
CA THR A 90 5.36 12.38 -14.87
C THR A 90 4.22 12.63 -13.89
N LEU A 91 4.26 11.99 -12.72
CA LEU A 91 3.29 12.20 -11.63
C LEU A 91 3.24 13.67 -11.22
N ASN A 92 4.41 14.28 -10.98
CA ASN A 92 4.48 15.69 -10.61
C ASN A 92 3.96 16.61 -11.72
N SER A 93 4.30 16.31 -12.99
CA SER A 93 3.85 17.10 -14.14
C SER A 93 2.32 17.06 -14.30
N GLU A 94 1.72 15.87 -14.24
CA GLU A 94 0.25 15.72 -14.36
C GLU A 94 -0.47 16.31 -13.14
N MET A 95 0.09 16.17 -11.94
CA MET A 95 -0.45 16.79 -10.73
C MET A 95 -0.36 18.32 -10.80
N ALA A 96 0.75 18.89 -11.29
CA ALA A 96 0.90 20.32 -11.48
C ALA A 96 -0.13 20.91 -12.46
N LEU A 97 -0.51 20.16 -13.50
CA LEU A 97 -1.59 20.56 -14.41
C LEU A 97 -2.97 20.57 -13.71
N ALA A 98 -3.16 19.65 -12.75
CA ALA A 98 -4.39 19.55 -12.00
C ALA A 98 -4.55 20.68 -10.96
N VAL A 99 -3.56 20.83 -10.09
CA VAL A 99 -3.65 21.65 -8.85
C VAL A 99 -2.65 22.81 -8.78
N GLY A 100 -1.77 22.95 -9.79
CA GLY A 100 -0.79 24.03 -9.85
C GLY A 100 0.48 23.75 -9.02
N PRO A 101 1.20 24.80 -8.58
CA PRO A 101 2.54 24.68 -8.00
C PRO A 101 2.59 23.95 -6.64
N PHE A 102 1.44 23.68 -6.03
CA PHE A 102 1.34 22.91 -4.79
C PHE A 102 1.39 21.39 -5.01
N SER A 103 1.55 20.92 -6.26
CA SER A 103 1.64 19.49 -6.60
C SER A 103 2.73 18.77 -5.81
N VAL A 104 3.90 19.39 -5.65
CA VAL A 104 5.05 18.80 -4.95
C VAL A 104 4.70 18.52 -3.50
N VAL A 105 4.16 19.52 -2.80
CA VAL A 105 3.77 19.40 -1.38
C VAL A 105 2.68 18.33 -1.21
N LEU A 106 1.68 18.30 -2.10
CA LEU A 106 0.61 17.30 -2.03
C LEU A 106 1.12 15.87 -2.27
N ILE A 107 2.11 15.68 -3.15
CA ILE A 107 2.75 14.38 -3.36
C ILE A 107 3.56 13.99 -2.13
N GLU A 108 4.31 14.92 -1.53
CA GLU A 108 5.10 14.69 -0.31
C GLU A 108 4.21 14.34 0.89
N ASP A 109 3.12 15.07 1.09
CA ASP A 109 2.15 14.83 2.15
C ASP A 109 1.47 13.47 1.95
N THR A 110 1.01 13.17 0.73
CA THR A 110 0.36 11.89 0.44
C THR A 110 1.32 10.71 0.62
N ALA A 111 2.57 10.84 0.19
CA ALA A 111 3.61 9.83 0.41
C ALA A 111 3.85 9.59 1.91
N SER A 112 3.90 10.67 2.69
CA SER A 112 4.10 10.63 4.15
C SER A 112 2.92 10.00 4.87
N ASP A 113 1.69 10.32 4.46
CA ASP A 113 0.44 9.73 4.98
C ASP A 113 0.36 8.22 4.71
N LEU A 114 0.91 7.78 3.58
CA LEU A 114 1.06 6.36 3.25
C LEU A 114 2.22 5.68 4.00
N GLY A 115 3.01 6.43 4.77
CA GLY A 115 4.12 5.94 5.58
C GLY A 115 5.42 5.71 4.82
N TYR A 116 5.56 6.30 3.62
CA TYR A 116 6.74 6.19 2.76
C TYR A 116 7.54 7.48 2.69
N ASN A 117 8.79 7.36 2.26
CA ASN A 117 9.61 8.52 1.92
C ASN A 117 9.26 8.97 0.48
N PRO A 118 8.95 10.25 0.23
CA PRO A 118 8.63 10.76 -1.11
C PRO A 118 9.72 10.49 -2.15
N ASN A 119 10.99 10.43 -1.73
CA ASN A 119 12.14 10.17 -2.60
C ASN A 119 12.40 8.68 -2.85
N ASN A 120 11.67 7.79 -2.16
CA ASN A 120 11.87 6.34 -2.24
C ASN A 120 10.53 5.63 -2.12
N LEU A 121 9.58 6.02 -2.98
CA LEU A 121 8.24 5.46 -3.04
C LEU A 121 8.29 4.05 -3.65
N PRO A 122 7.80 3.01 -2.97
CA PRO A 122 7.78 1.66 -3.53
C PRO A 122 6.81 1.51 -4.71
N ARG A 123 7.12 0.64 -5.68
CA ARG A 123 6.24 0.41 -6.85
C ARG A 123 4.81 0.00 -6.49
N TYR A 124 4.63 -0.78 -5.42
CA TYR A 124 3.28 -1.19 -5.04
C TYR A 124 2.38 -0.05 -4.53
N CYS A 125 2.97 1.07 -4.10
CA CYS A 125 2.18 2.20 -3.59
C CYS A 125 1.61 3.06 -4.71
N ILE A 126 1.91 2.78 -5.99
CA ILE A 126 1.36 3.51 -7.16
C ILE A 126 -0.15 3.69 -7.03
N ARG A 127 -0.88 2.60 -6.76
CA ARG A 127 -2.35 2.63 -6.78
C ARG A 127 -2.92 3.47 -5.62
N PRO A 128 -2.56 3.21 -4.34
CA PRO A 128 -2.96 4.08 -3.24
C PRO A 128 -2.55 5.55 -3.41
N LEU A 129 -1.38 5.81 -3.99
CA LEU A 129 -0.88 7.16 -4.24
C LEU A 129 -1.74 7.90 -5.26
N ILE A 130 -2.06 7.27 -6.40
CA ILE A 130 -2.92 7.84 -7.43
C ILE A 130 -4.32 8.12 -6.87
N ASP A 131 -4.90 7.16 -6.14
CA ASP A 131 -6.26 7.28 -5.60
C ASP A 131 -6.36 8.43 -4.59
N ASN A 132 -5.38 8.56 -3.69
CA ASN A 132 -5.33 9.66 -2.73
C ASN A 132 -5.11 11.01 -3.42
N LEU A 133 -4.17 11.10 -4.37
CA LEU A 133 -3.93 12.35 -5.11
C LEU A 133 -5.13 12.78 -5.95
N ALA A 134 -5.82 11.84 -6.59
CA ALA A 134 -7.03 12.12 -7.36
C ALA A 134 -8.15 12.68 -6.47
N SER A 135 -8.24 12.25 -5.21
CA SER A 135 -9.22 12.77 -4.25
C SER A 135 -8.98 14.25 -3.89
N ALA A 136 -7.74 14.72 -3.98
CA ALA A 136 -7.36 16.12 -3.73
C ALA A 136 -7.66 17.05 -4.93
N ILE A 137 -8.02 16.51 -6.10
CA ILE A 137 -8.34 17.31 -7.28
C ILE A 137 -9.82 17.70 -7.25
N GLU A 138 -10.09 18.97 -6.96
CA GLU A 138 -11.47 19.52 -6.89
C GLU A 138 -12.18 19.53 -8.25
N ASN A 139 -11.47 19.85 -9.33
CA ASN A 139 -12.06 19.95 -10.67
C ASN A 139 -12.26 18.54 -11.28
N PRO A 140 -13.50 18.11 -11.57
CA PRO A 140 -13.78 16.76 -12.06
C PRO A 140 -13.12 16.42 -13.41
N GLU A 141 -13.06 17.38 -14.35
CA GLU A 141 -12.45 17.17 -15.66
C GLU A 141 -10.94 16.95 -15.54
N LYS A 142 -10.28 17.78 -14.74
CA LYS A 142 -8.85 17.62 -14.44
C LYS A 142 -8.56 16.33 -13.72
N ARG A 143 -9.43 15.92 -12.78
CA ARG A 143 -9.30 14.66 -12.05
C ARG A 143 -9.39 13.45 -12.99
N THR A 144 -10.36 13.43 -13.89
CA THR A 144 -10.50 12.35 -14.89
C THR A 144 -9.27 12.28 -15.78
N ARG A 145 -8.78 13.42 -16.29
CA ARG A 145 -7.56 13.48 -17.08
C ARG A 145 -6.34 12.93 -16.33
N PHE A 146 -6.16 13.36 -15.07
CA PHE A 146 -5.08 12.88 -14.21
C PHE A 146 -5.16 11.35 -14.04
N LEU A 147 -6.34 10.82 -13.71
CA LEU A 147 -6.55 9.38 -13.56
C LEU A 147 -6.24 8.61 -14.86
N ASP A 148 -6.66 9.11 -16.01
CA ASP A 148 -6.37 8.47 -17.29
C ASP A 148 -4.86 8.45 -17.61
N ALA A 149 -4.16 9.55 -17.34
CA ALA A 149 -2.71 9.62 -17.52
C ALA A 149 -1.98 8.67 -16.56
N MET A 150 -2.38 8.67 -15.29
CA MET A 150 -1.77 7.86 -14.25
C MET A 150 -2.08 6.36 -14.40
N ASN A 151 -3.26 5.98 -14.87
CA ASN A 151 -3.58 4.57 -15.16
C ASN A 151 -2.68 4.02 -16.28
N LYS A 152 -2.50 4.78 -17.37
CA LYS A 152 -1.59 4.39 -18.46
C LYS A 152 -0.14 4.26 -17.98
N LEU A 153 0.30 5.17 -17.12
CA LEU A 153 1.64 5.13 -16.54
C LEU A 153 1.78 3.94 -15.56
N ALA A 154 0.77 3.68 -14.73
CA ALA A 154 0.78 2.55 -13.80
C ALA A 154 0.91 1.20 -14.53
N GLU A 155 0.22 1.01 -15.66
CA GLU A 155 0.32 -0.20 -16.50
C GLU A 155 1.73 -0.43 -17.08
N GLN A 156 2.53 0.62 -17.25
CA GLN A 156 3.90 0.53 -17.77
C GLN A 156 4.91 0.17 -16.67
N HIS A 157 4.57 0.40 -15.40
CA HIS A 157 5.45 0.19 -14.25
C HIS A 157 4.96 -0.90 -13.27
N SER A 158 3.81 -1.54 -13.58
CA SER A 158 3.23 -2.69 -12.85
C SER A 158 3.89 -4.02 -13.16
#